data_AF-D0I6D1-F1
#
_entry.id   AF-D0I6D1-F1
#
_cell.length_a   1.000
_cell.length_b   1.000
_cell.length_c   1.000
_cell.angle_alpha   90.00
_cell.angle_beta   90.00
_cell.angle_gamma   90.00
#
_symmetry.space_group_name_H-M   'P 1'
#
loop_
_entity.id
_entity.type
_entity.pdbx_description
1 polymer ?
#
loop_
_entity_poly.entity_id
_entity_poly.type
_entity_poly.pdbx_seq_one_letter_code
_entity_poly.pdbx_strand_id
1 'polypeptide(L)'
;MKIVQHCTESSRLENELDNNQPNFNVKAVEHRSKRLHFPFSILARPSDSQQQGMQASSDKYALIEKAAIYASKTAKKSIPNVDVRATPSAFSPTPAELATQIVTQICSQSAYCDDGVIGIKGSLLQAAVAVNREEKEIVLVLNRNRKATGIKHILNGFSRSQPDYLYASNIAKTLVTLRDRNYSEYSITITGDQKESKLINYALKNCK
;
A
#
# COMPACT_ATOMS: atom_id res chain seq x y z
N MET A 1 -19.15 25.00 -38.64
CA MET A 1 -19.88 25.13 -37.37
C MET A 1 -18.95 24.77 -36.22
N LYS A 2 -18.56 25.73 -35.39
CA LYS A 2 -17.78 25.53 -34.16
C LYS A 2 -18.77 25.56 -33.00
N ILE A 3 -18.87 24.48 -32.24
CA ILE A 3 -19.67 24.43 -31.01
C ILE A 3 -18.72 24.74 -29.85
N VAL A 4 -18.89 25.94 -29.29
CA VAL A 4 -18.23 26.38 -28.06
C VAL A 4 -19.14 25.95 -26.91
N GLN A 5 -18.69 24.99 -26.10
CA GLN A 5 -19.39 24.64 -24.85
C GLN A 5 -18.96 25.63 -23.76
N HIS A 6 -19.90 26.49 -23.36
CA HIS A 6 -19.82 27.27 -22.14
C HIS A 6 -20.05 26.36 -20.94
N CYS A 7 -19.09 26.34 -20.00
CA CYS A 7 -19.31 25.84 -18.65
C CYS A 7 -20.20 26.85 -17.90
N THR A 8 -21.42 26.46 -17.58
CA THR A 8 -22.26 27.19 -16.62
C THR A 8 -21.88 26.77 -15.20
N GLU A 9 -21.43 27.75 -14.41
CA GLU A 9 -21.33 27.68 -12.96
C GLU A 9 -22.72 27.48 -12.36
N SER A 10 -22.87 26.46 -11.51
CA SER A 10 -24.02 26.34 -10.60
C SER A 10 -23.50 26.51 -9.19
N SER A 11 -23.71 27.69 -8.64
CA SER A 11 -23.51 28.01 -7.23
C SER A 11 -24.51 27.24 -6.36
N ARG A 12 -24.02 26.48 -5.39
CA ARG A 12 -24.82 26.01 -4.26
C ARG A 12 -23.98 26.15 -2.98
N LEU A 13 -24.35 27.18 -2.20
CA LEU A 13 -23.81 27.46 -0.89
C LEU A 13 -24.22 26.36 0.11
N GLU A 14 -23.21 25.93 0.86
CA GLU A 14 -23.20 25.65 2.30
C GLU A 14 -24.25 24.66 2.84
N ASN A 15 -23.75 23.46 3.13
CA ASN A 15 -23.87 22.91 4.48
C ASN A 15 -22.46 22.51 4.91
N GLU A 16 -21.80 23.36 5.71
CA GLU A 16 -20.64 22.97 6.50
C GLU A 16 -21.10 21.90 7.49
N LEU A 17 -20.89 20.63 7.12
CA LEU A 17 -20.89 19.56 8.10
C LEU A 17 -19.56 19.68 8.86
N ASP A 18 -19.68 20.04 10.12
CA ASP A 18 -18.65 20.13 11.15
C ASP A 18 -17.79 18.84 11.17
N ASN A 19 -16.73 18.81 10.37
CA ASN A 19 -15.93 17.61 10.11
C ASN A 19 -14.70 17.58 11.04
N ASN A 20 -14.96 17.67 12.34
CA ASN A 20 -13.96 17.46 13.39
C ASN A 20 -14.01 16.00 13.90
N GLN A 21 -13.87 15.03 13.00
CA GLN A 21 -13.45 13.68 13.39
C GLN A 21 -11.98 13.49 12.99
N PRO A 22 -11.06 13.20 13.93
CA PRO A 22 -9.70 12.87 13.58
C PRO A 22 -9.72 11.64 12.65
N ASN A 23 -8.96 11.74 11.58
CA ASN A 23 -8.85 10.76 10.50
C ASN A 23 -8.16 9.46 11.02
N PHE A 24 -8.90 8.61 11.76
CA PHE A 24 -8.41 7.42 12.48
C PHE A 24 -8.24 6.15 11.60
N ASN A 25 -8.56 6.18 10.30
CA ASN A 25 -8.69 4.96 9.49
C ASN A 25 -7.50 4.64 8.58
N VAL A 26 -6.40 5.40 8.62
CA VAL A 26 -5.18 5.10 7.85
C VAL A 26 -3.97 5.09 8.78
N LYS A 27 -3.24 3.97 8.84
CA LYS A 27 -2.02 3.82 9.65
C LYS A 27 -0.86 3.26 8.81
N ALA A 28 0.37 3.47 9.27
CA ALA A 28 1.54 2.78 8.72
C ALA A 28 2.11 1.77 9.72
N VAL A 29 2.51 0.61 9.23
CA VAL A 29 3.16 -0.43 10.02
C VAL A 29 4.40 -0.94 9.31
N GLU A 30 5.55 -0.79 9.95
CA GLU A 30 6.81 -1.39 9.52
C GLU A 30 6.87 -2.84 9.97
N HIS A 31 7.43 -3.71 9.14
CA HIS A 31 7.72 -5.08 9.53
C HIS A 31 9.15 -5.47 9.15
N ARG A 32 9.65 -6.57 9.70
CA ARG A 32 10.95 -7.13 9.31
C ARG A 32 10.75 -8.41 8.50
N SER A 33 11.13 -8.41 7.24
CA SER A 33 11.30 -9.67 6.51
C SER A 33 12.45 -10.44 7.15
N LYS A 34 12.12 -11.52 7.90
CA LYS A 34 13.07 -12.39 8.61
C LYS A 34 14.45 -12.43 7.91
N ARG A 35 15.43 -11.70 8.46
CA ARG A 35 16.83 -12.14 8.38
C ARG A 35 16.96 -13.36 9.27
N LEU A 36 17.83 -14.31 8.88
CA LEU A 36 18.25 -15.41 9.74
C LEU A 36 18.46 -14.88 11.17
N HIS A 37 17.71 -15.41 12.13
CA HIS A 37 17.99 -15.18 13.54
C HIS A 37 19.41 -15.71 13.79
N PHE A 38 20.38 -14.80 13.88
CA PHE A 38 21.63 -15.13 14.54
C PHE A 38 21.34 -15.09 16.05
N PRO A 39 21.56 -16.20 16.79
CA PRO A 39 21.10 -16.34 18.18
C PRO A 39 21.90 -15.50 19.20
N PHE A 40 22.68 -14.51 18.75
CA PHE A 40 23.55 -13.72 19.61
C PHE A 40 23.11 -12.26 19.66
N SER A 41 22.01 -11.98 20.35
CA SER A 41 21.71 -10.63 20.84
C SER A 41 20.92 -10.74 22.14
N ILE A 42 21.66 -11.06 23.19
CA ILE A 42 21.24 -10.89 24.57
C ILE A 42 21.46 -9.42 24.91
N LEU A 43 20.43 -8.76 25.42
CA LEU A 43 20.42 -7.62 26.37
C LEU A 43 19.40 -6.54 25.98
N ALA A 44 18.21 -6.73 26.54
CA ALA A 44 17.33 -5.76 27.20
C ALA A 44 15.93 -6.39 27.14
N ARG A 45 15.31 -6.64 28.29
CA ARG A 45 13.92 -7.12 28.39
C ARG A 45 12.98 -5.92 28.61
N PRO A 46 12.34 -5.37 27.57
CA PRO A 46 11.00 -4.78 27.71
C PRO A 46 9.99 -5.88 28.07
N SER A 47 8.86 -5.50 28.66
CA SER A 47 7.82 -6.42 29.11
C SER A 47 7.34 -7.39 28.00
N ASP A 48 7.32 -8.69 28.34
CA ASP A 48 7.11 -9.80 27.39
C ASP A 48 5.75 -9.73 26.66
N SER A 49 4.72 -9.14 27.27
CA SER A 49 3.37 -9.03 26.69
C SER A 49 3.25 -7.96 25.60
N GLN A 50 3.96 -6.84 25.73
CA GLN A 50 3.97 -5.79 24.68
C GLN A 50 4.82 -6.22 23.48
N GLN A 51 5.92 -6.94 23.73
CA GLN A 51 6.75 -7.48 22.65
C GLN A 51 6.01 -8.55 21.84
N GLN A 52 5.27 -9.47 22.47
CA GLN A 52 4.52 -10.51 21.77
C GLN A 52 3.44 -9.94 20.83
N GLY A 53 2.69 -8.92 21.26
CA GLY A 53 1.67 -8.28 20.42
C GLY A 53 2.26 -7.51 19.22
N MET A 54 3.32 -6.73 19.43
CA MET A 54 4.00 -6.01 18.36
C MET A 54 4.71 -6.95 17.37
N GLN A 55 5.29 -8.05 17.87
CA GLN A 55 6.00 -9.03 17.05
C GLN A 55 5.02 -9.88 16.22
N ALA A 56 3.88 -10.29 16.77
CA ALA A 56 2.82 -10.98 16.03
C ALA A 56 2.20 -10.10 14.94
N SER A 57 2.01 -8.81 15.21
CA SER A 57 1.52 -7.83 14.22
C SER A 57 2.52 -7.62 13.09
N SER A 58 3.81 -7.46 13.40
CA SER A 58 4.89 -7.39 12.41
C SER A 58 4.97 -8.67 11.55
N ASP A 59 4.78 -9.84 12.15
CA ASP A 59 4.83 -11.12 11.43
C ASP A 59 3.67 -11.27 10.43
N LYS A 60 2.45 -10.79 10.76
CA LYS A 60 1.31 -10.75 9.82
C LYS A 60 1.67 -9.98 8.55
N TYR A 61 2.13 -8.73 8.67
CA TYR A 61 2.43 -7.90 7.49
C TYR A 61 3.62 -8.41 6.68
N ALA A 62 4.60 -9.04 7.33
CA ALA A 62 5.68 -9.73 6.62
C ALA A 62 5.19 -10.93 5.80
N LEU A 63 4.20 -11.69 6.30
CA LEU A 63 3.55 -12.75 5.53
C LEU A 63 2.73 -12.20 4.37
N ILE A 64 2.01 -11.09 4.60
CA ILE A 64 1.25 -10.40 3.55
C ILE A 64 2.19 -9.91 2.44
N GLU A 65 3.33 -9.25 2.76
CA GLU A 65 4.32 -8.86 1.75
C GLU A 65 4.81 -10.10 0.97
N LYS A 66 5.14 -11.19 1.66
CA LYS A 66 5.63 -12.41 1.00
C LYS A 66 4.61 -13.05 0.07
N ALA A 67 3.35 -13.05 0.45
CA ALA A 67 2.28 -13.62 -0.36
C ALA A 67 1.89 -12.69 -1.53
N ALA A 68 1.81 -11.38 -1.27
CA ALA A 68 1.38 -10.39 -2.26
C ALA A 68 2.48 -10.01 -3.26
N ILE A 69 3.69 -9.67 -2.80
CA ILE A 69 4.79 -9.22 -3.70
C ILE A 69 5.57 -10.41 -4.26
N TYR A 70 5.90 -11.42 -3.44
CA TYR A 70 6.75 -12.54 -3.87
C TYR A 70 5.98 -13.83 -4.22
N ALA A 71 4.64 -13.78 -4.27
CA ALA A 71 3.77 -14.92 -4.60
C ALA A 71 4.03 -16.19 -3.76
N SER A 72 4.47 -16.04 -2.50
CA SER A 72 4.80 -17.18 -1.64
C SER A 72 3.55 -17.96 -1.24
N LYS A 73 3.42 -19.18 -1.77
CA LYS A 73 2.32 -20.11 -1.42
C LYS A 73 2.31 -20.46 0.07
N THR A 74 3.49 -20.65 0.67
CA THR A 74 3.62 -20.95 2.10
C THR A 74 3.13 -19.78 2.94
N ALA A 75 3.52 -18.55 2.60
CA ALA A 75 3.03 -17.37 3.30
C ALA A 75 1.52 -17.23 3.15
N LYS A 76 0.98 -17.40 1.93
CA LYS A 76 -0.48 -17.36 1.67
C LYS A 76 -1.25 -18.36 2.53
N LYS A 77 -0.74 -19.58 2.70
CA LYS A 77 -1.36 -20.59 3.58
C LYS A 77 -1.39 -20.18 5.06
N SER A 78 -0.46 -19.34 5.50
CA SER A 78 -0.38 -18.84 6.88
C SER A 78 -1.27 -17.62 7.15
N ILE A 79 -1.89 -17.03 6.12
CA ILE A 79 -2.82 -15.90 6.23
C ILE A 79 -4.16 -16.22 5.54
N PRO A 80 -4.89 -17.27 5.96
CA PRO A 80 -6.07 -17.76 5.24
C PRO A 80 -7.19 -16.73 5.09
N ASN A 81 -7.26 -15.74 5.97
CA ASN A 81 -8.33 -14.74 6.02
C ASN A 81 -7.96 -13.43 5.28
N VAL A 82 -6.78 -13.41 4.64
CA VAL A 82 -6.28 -12.26 3.87
C VAL A 82 -6.21 -12.62 2.41
N ASP A 83 -7.06 -11.97 1.62
CA ASP A 83 -7.03 -12.08 0.17
C ASP A 83 -5.82 -11.34 -0.39
N VAL A 84 -4.99 -12.08 -1.11
CA VAL A 84 -3.84 -11.56 -1.85
C VAL A 84 -3.88 -12.10 -3.27
N ARG A 85 -3.62 -11.21 -4.24
CA ARG A 85 -3.64 -11.54 -5.67
C ARG A 85 -4.95 -12.22 -6.14
N ALA A 86 -6.05 -12.00 -5.43
CA ALA A 86 -7.33 -12.57 -5.81
C ALA A 86 -7.90 -11.74 -6.97
N THR A 87 -8.35 -12.45 -8.00
CA THR A 87 -9.01 -11.87 -9.17
C THR A 87 -10.37 -11.29 -8.79
N PRO A 88 -10.95 -10.43 -9.65
CA PRO A 88 -12.30 -9.93 -9.43
C PRO A 88 -13.31 -11.05 -9.18
N SER A 89 -14.20 -10.86 -8.21
CA SER A 89 -15.14 -11.88 -7.76
C SER A 89 -16.51 -11.28 -7.46
N ALA A 90 -17.54 -12.10 -7.26
CA ALA A 90 -18.87 -11.62 -6.85
C ALA A 90 -18.87 -10.86 -5.50
N PHE A 91 -17.80 -10.99 -4.72
CA PHE A 91 -17.61 -10.29 -3.46
C PHE A 91 -16.48 -9.27 -3.61
N SER A 92 -16.80 -7.98 -3.52
CA SER A 92 -15.86 -6.86 -3.56
C SER A 92 -15.64 -6.30 -2.14
N PRO A 93 -14.49 -5.65 -1.86
CA PRO A 93 -13.36 -5.44 -2.76
C PRO A 93 -12.48 -6.68 -2.91
N THR A 94 -11.91 -6.87 -4.11
CA THR A 94 -10.76 -7.78 -4.31
C THR A 94 -9.46 -7.00 -4.49
N PRO A 95 -8.30 -7.57 -4.11
CA PRO A 95 -6.99 -6.99 -4.37
C PRO A 95 -6.76 -6.54 -5.82
N ALA A 96 -7.14 -7.38 -6.80
CA ALA A 96 -6.95 -7.06 -8.22
C ALA A 96 -7.89 -5.93 -8.69
N GLU A 97 -9.14 -5.89 -8.21
CA GLU A 97 -10.07 -4.77 -8.48
C GLU A 97 -9.50 -3.46 -7.97
N LEU A 98 -9.09 -3.40 -6.70
CA LEU A 98 -8.54 -2.19 -6.09
C LEU A 98 -7.27 -1.74 -6.81
N ALA A 99 -6.34 -2.67 -7.08
CA ALA A 99 -5.09 -2.35 -7.78
C ALA A 99 -5.35 -1.83 -9.21
N THR A 100 -6.30 -2.43 -9.93
CA THR A 100 -6.68 -1.99 -11.27
C THR A 100 -7.31 -0.60 -11.23
N GLN A 101 -8.24 -0.35 -10.30
CA GLN A 101 -8.85 0.97 -10.14
C GLN A 101 -7.81 2.04 -9.79
N ILE A 102 -6.85 1.73 -8.91
CA ILE A 102 -5.73 2.63 -8.62
C ILE A 102 -4.95 2.94 -9.89
N VAL A 103 -4.54 1.91 -10.65
CA VAL A 103 -3.77 2.10 -11.90
C VAL A 103 -4.53 2.95 -12.92
N THR A 104 -5.85 2.77 -13.04
CA THR A 104 -6.67 3.59 -13.96
C THR A 104 -6.80 5.05 -13.54
N GLN A 105 -6.68 5.35 -12.24
CA GLN A 105 -6.86 6.70 -11.71
C GLN A 105 -5.54 7.47 -11.53
N ILE A 106 -4.43 6.75 -11.28
CA ILE A 106 -3.11 7.38 -11.36
C ILE A 106 -2.84 7.66 -12.83
N CYS A 107 -2.82 8.94 -13.22
CA CYS A 107 -2.66 9.41 -14.60
C CYS A 107 -1.23 9.16 -15.16
N SER A 108 -0.72 7.94 -15.04
CA SER A 108 0.58 7.51 -15.51
C SER A 108 0.40 6.43 -16.57
N GLN A 109 0.72 6.76 -17.82
CA GLN A 109 0.74 5.79 -18.93
C GLN A 109 1.76 4.66 -18.73
N SER A 110 2.60 4.75 -17.70
CA SER A 110 3.63 3.78 -17.36
C SER A 110 3.25 2.86 -16.19
N ALA A 111 2.11 3.08 -15.55
CA ALA A 111 1.62 2.23 -14.47
C ALA A 111 0.90 1.00 -15.04
N TYR A 112 1.10 -0.15 -14.40
CA TYR A 112 0.44 -1.40 -14.77
C TYR A 112 0.10 -2.20 -13.51
N CYS A 113 -0.91 -3.06 -13.61
CA CYS A 113 -1.31 -4.00 -12.58
C CYS A 113 -1.08 -5.42 -13.09
N ASP A 114 -0.45 -6.26 -12.28
CA ASP A 114 -0.27 -7.69 -12.52
C ASP A 114 -0.67 -8.45 -11.25
N ASP A 115 -1.80 -9.17 -11.31
CA ASP A 115 -2.36 -9.92 -10.18
C ASP A 115 -2.44 -9.14 -8.85
N GLY A 116 -2.89 -7.88 -8.89
CA GLY A 116 -3.00 -7.05 -7.68
C GLY A 116 -1.68 -6.41 -7.22
N VAL A 117 -0.60 -6.59 -7.97
CA VAL A 117 0.68 -5.88 -7.82
C VAL A 117 0.75 -4.74 -8.82
N ILE A 118 0.93 -3.52 -8.33
CA ILE A 118 1.10 -2.30 -9.10
C ILE A 118 2.59 -2.07 -9.33
N GLY A 119 2.99 -1.94 -10.59
CA GLY A 119 4.33 -1.52 -11.01
C GLY A 119 4.27 -0.25 -11.86
N ILE A 120 5.38 0.48 -11.91
CA ILE A 120 5.54 1.64 -12.79
C ILE A 120 6.83 1.50 -13.58
N LYS A 121 6.73 1.53 -14.91
CA LYS A 121 7.89 1.40 -15.80
C LYS A 121 8.92 2.49 -15.49
N GLY A 122 10.17 2.08 -15.24
CA GLY A 122 11.28 2.99 -14.91
C GLY A 122 11.39 3.39 -13.44
N SER A 123 10.47 2.94 -12.58
CA SER A 123 10.52 3.10 -11.13
C SER A 123 10.96 1.79 -10.46
N LEU A 124 11.54 1.89 -9.26
CA LEU A 124 11.81 0.72 -8.42
C LEU A 124 10.59 0.34 -7.58
N LEU A 125 9.59 1.21 -7.49
CA LEU A 125 8.41 1.01 -6.67
C LEU A 125 7.61 -0.21 -7.15
N GLN A 126 7.29 -1.08 -6.21
CA GLN A 126 6.24 -2.07 -6.31
C GLN A 126 5.26 -1.80 -5.18
N ALA A 127 3.97 -1.73 -5.51
CA ALA A 127 2.91 -1.72 -4.53
C ALA A 127 2.04 -2.96 -4.70
N ALA A 128 1.46 -3.48 -3.64
CA ALA A 128 0.46 -4.53 -3.74
C ALA A 128 -0.68 -4.26 -2.77
N VAL A 129 -1.88 -4.67 -3.16
CA VAL A 129 -3.06 -4.59 -2.30
C VAL A 129 -3.35 -5.97 -1.74
N ALA A 130 -3.72 -6.02 -0.47
CA ALA A 130 -4.31 -7.19 0.16
C ALA A 130 -5.58 -6.76 0.90
N VAL A 131 -6.54 -7.67 1.05
CA VAL A 131 -7.83 -7.37 1.69
C VAL A 131 -8.10 -8.40 2.77
N ASN A 132 -8.23 -7.97 4.01
CA ASN A 132 -8.75 -8.77 5.10
C ASN A 132 -10.23 -8.40 5.32
N ARG A 133 -11.12 -9.31 4.94
CA ARG A 133 -12.58 -9.07 5.01
C ARG A 133 -13.12 -9.20 6.42
N GLU A 134 -12.55 -10.11 7.21
CA GLU A 134 -12.97 -10.34 8.59
C GLU A 134 -12.67 -9.12 9.47
N GLU A 135 -11.45 -8.57 9.34
CA GLU A 135 -11.03 -7.39 10.09
C GLU A 135 -11.44 -6.06 9.44
N LYS A 136 -12.06 -6.11 8.25
CA LYS A 136 -12.35 -4.93 7.41
C LYS A 136 -11.12 -4.04 7.25
N GLU A 137 -10.05 -4.62 6.74
CA GLU A 137 -8.76 -3.95 6.56
C GLU A 137 -8.27 -4.13 5.12
N ILE A 138 -7.92 -3.02 4.47
CA ILE A 138 -7.18 -3.01 3.21
C ILE A 138 -5.71 -2.74 3.52
N VAL A 139 -4.83 -3.64 3.13
CA VAL A 139 -3.39 -3.50 3.34
C VAL A 139 -2.73 -3.07 2.04
N LEU A 140 -2.06 -1.92 2.06
CA LEU A 140 -1.19 -1.44 0.98
C LEU A 140 0.26 -1.77 1.31
N VAL A 141 0.82 -2.77 0.63
CA VAL A 141 2.23 -3.13 0.76
C VAL A 141 3.05 -2.28 -0.20
N LEU A 142 4.07 -1.57 0.30
CA LEU A 142 5.01 -0.79 -0.50
C LEU A 142 6.42 -1.37 -0.37
N ASN A 143 7.08 -1.59 -1.50
CA ASN A 143 8.43 -2.11 -1.56
C ASN A 143 9.19 -1.53 -2.76
N ARG A 144 10.52 -1.60 -2.74
CA ARG A 144 11.36 -1.25 -3.89
C ARG A 144 12.09 -2.49 -4.41
N ASN A 145 11.78 -2.87 -5.65
CA ASN A 145 12.42 -3.99 -6.33
C ASN A 145 13.80 -3.59 -6.88
N ARG A 146 14.79 -3.58 -5.98
CA ARG A 146 16.18 -3.27 -6.33
C ARG A 146 16.86 -4.33 -7.21
N LYS A 147 16.24 -5.52 -7.38
CA LYS A 147 16.74 -6.60 -8.25
C LYS A 147 16.29 -6.46 -9.71
N ALA A 148 15.18 -5.78 -9.97
CA ALA A 148 14.66 -5.57 -11.33
C ALA A 148 15.51 -4.62 -12.17
N THR A 149 16.32 -3.78 -11.52
CA THR A 149 17.30 -2.92 -12.20
C THR A 149 18.67 -3.57 -12.10
N GLY A 150 19.17 -4.12 -13.21
CA GLY A 150 20.54 -4.61 -13.30
C GLY A 150 21.60 -3.53 -13.03
N ILE A 151 22.87 -3.91 -13.18
CA ILE A 151 24.11 -3.14 -12.88
C ILE A 151 24.08 -1.67 -13.41
N LYS A 152 23.23 -1.36 -14.39
CA LYS A 152 23.00 -0.01 -14.94
C LYS A 152 22.63 1.07 -13.90
N HIS A 153 22.13 0.71 -12.72
CA HIS A 153 21.77 1.69 -11.69
C HIS A 153 22.93 2.11 -10.77
N ILE A 154 24.05 1.39 -10.80
CA ILE A 154 25.27 1.76 -10.05
C ILE A 154 26.02 2.89 -10.78
N LEU A 155 25.90 2.96 -12.10
CA LEU A 155 26.55 3.98 -12.95
C LEU A 155 25.77 5.30 -13.01
N ASN A 156 24.45 5.28 -12.85
CA ASN A 156 23.62 6.49 -12.82
C ASN A 156 23.28 6.84 -11.37
N GLY A 157 24.18 7.58 -10.74
CA GLY A 157 24.11 8.01 -9.34
C GLY A 157 22.74 8.55 -8.92
N PHE A 158 22.24 7.99 -7.81
CA PHE A 158 21.53 8.66 -6.72
C PHE A 158 20.27 9.53 -6.93
N SER A 159 19.73 9.71 -8.14
CA SER A 159 18.61 10.67 -8.36
C SER A 159 17.20 10.05 -8.49
N ARG A 160 17.04 8.72 -8.60
CA ARG A 160 15.71 8.12 -8.87
C ARG A 160 14.82 7.81 -7.67
N SER A 161 15.20 8.20 -6.45
CA SER A 161 14.36 7.94 -5.27
C SER A 161 13.14 8.86 -5.20
N GLN A 162 13.25 10.11 -5.66
CA GLN A 162 12.18 11.11 -5.64
C GLN A 162 10.90 10.68 -6.38
N PRO A 163 10.94 10.10 -7.60
CA PRO A 163 9.73 9.61 -8.26
C PRO A 163 9.05 8.46 -7.49
N ASP A 164 9.81 7.55 -6.86
CA ASP A 164 9.22 6.45 -6.09
C ASP A 164 8.37 6.96 -4.92
N TYR A 165 8.82 8.02 -4.23
CA TYR A 165 8.06 8.67 -3.16
C TYR A 165 6.75 9.27 -3.67
N LEU A 166 6.80 10.00 -4.78
CA LEU A 166 5.62 10.61 -5.39
C LEU A 166 4.62 9.55 -5.88
N TYR A 167 5.10 8.48 -6.50
CA TYR A 167 4.25 7.39 -6.92
C TYR A 167 3.60 6.67 -5.74
N ALA A 168 4.36 6.41 -4.66
CA ALA A 168 3.82 5.79 -3.46
C ALA A 168 2.73 6.66 -2.80
N SER A 169 2.92 7.98 -2.71
CA SER A 169 1.89 8.87 -2.18
C SER A 169 0.66 8.93 -3.08
N ASN A 170 0.84 8.96 -4.41
CA ASN A 170 -0.29 8.99 -5.35
C ASN A 170 -1.12 7.69 -5.29
N ILE A 171 -0.45 6.54 -5.22
CA ILE A 171 -1.11 5.24 -5.02
C ILE A 171 -1.89 5.23 -3.70
N ALA A 172 -1.26 5.65 -2.60
CA ALA A 172 -1.90 5.68 -1.28
C ALA A 172 -3.11 6.63 -1.26
N LYS A 173 -2.98 7.84 -1.80
CA LYS A 173 -4.07 8.83 -1.89
C LYS A 173 -5.24 8.33 -2.71
N THR A 174 -4.95 7.67 -3.84
CA THR A 174 -5.98 7.07 -4.71
C THR A 174 -6.71 5.96 -3.98
N LEU A 175 -5.98 5.09 -3.26
CA LEU A 175 -6.59 4.04 -2.44
C LEU A 175 -7.48 4.62 -1.34
N VAL A 176 -7.04 5.66 -0.63
CA VAL A 176 -7.85 6.36 0.38
C VAL A 176 -9.14 6.88 -0.24
N THR A 177 -9.05 7.55 -1.39
CA THR A 177 -10.22 8.08 -2.12
C THR A 177 -11.19 6.98 -2.53
N LEU A 178 -10.68 5.86 -3.05
CA LEU A 178 -11.50 4.71 -3.43
C LEU A 178 -12.22 4.09 -2.24
N ARG A 179 -11.49 3.93 -1.13
CA ARG A 179 -12.03 3.42 0.13
C ARG A 179 -13.11 4.35 0.67
N ASP A 180 -12.86 5.65 0.74
CA ASP A 180 -13.83 6.61 1.29
C ASP A 180 -15.13 6.65 0.47
N ARG A 181 -15.05 6.43 -0.84
CA ARG A 181 -16.23 6.42 -1.74
C ARG A 181 -17.05 5.13 -1.68
N ASN A 182 -16.37 3.98 -1.65
CA ASN A 182 -17.02 2.69 -1.92
C ASN A 182 -16.92 1.68 -0.77
N TYR A 183 -15.98 1.87 0.15
CA TYR A 183 -15.60 0.88 1.18
C TYR A 183 -15.30 1.58 2.52
N SER A 184 -16.14 2.55 2.90
CA SER A 184 -15.91 3.44 4.05
C SER A 184 -15.70 2.71 5.38
N GLU A 185 -16.26 1.51 5.50
CA GLU A 185 -16.15 0.59 6.63
C GLU A 185 -14.80 -0.11 6.74
N TYR A 186 -13.94 -0.04 5.72
CA TYR A 186 -12.60 -0.61 5.74
C TYR A 186 -11.58 0.40 6.28
N SER A 187 -10.67 -0.08 7.13
CA SER A 187 -9.44 0.65 7.48
C SER A 187 -8.35 0.42 6.43
N ILE A 188 -7.35 1.30 6.35
CA ILE A 188 -6.17 1.15 5.49
C ILE A 188 -4.92 1.03 6.35
N THR A 189 -4.14 -0.02 6.10
CA THR A 189 -2.79 -0.17 6.65
C THR A 189 -1.75 -0.11 5.55
N ILE A 190 -0.88 0.90 5.57
CA ILE A 190 0.28 0.99 4.70
C ILE A 190 1.44 0.23 5.36
N THR A 191 2.04 -0.73 4.67
CA THR A 191 3.13 -1.54 5.24
C THR A 191 4.28 -1.74 4.27
N GLY A 192 5.44 -2.11 4.81
CA GLY A 192 6.62 -2.49 4.06
C GLY A 192 7.73 -2.94 5.01
N ASP A 193 8.73 -3.64 4.46
CA ASP A 193 9.94 -3.97 5.21
C ASP A 193 10.59 -2.73 5.82
N GLN A 194 11.25 -2.86 6.97
CA GLN A 194 11.90 -1.77 7.70
C GLN A 194 12.90 -0.97 6.84
N LYS A 195 13.50 -1.54 5.80
CA LYS A 195 14.36 -0.75 4.88
C LYS A 195 13.56 0.31 4.08
N GLU A 196 12.23 0.20 4.06
CA GLU A 196 11.28 1.04 3.34
C GLU A 196 10.52 2.01 4.28
N SER A 197 10.88 2.12 5.56
CA SER A 197 10.27 3.04 6.55
C SER A 197 10.06 4.46 6.01
N LYS A 198 11.06 5.03 5.32
CA LYS A 198 10.94 6.38 4.75
C LYS A 198 9.85 6.46 3.68
N LEU A 199 9.72 5.43 2.85
CA LEU A 199 8.74 5.36 1.76
C LEU A 199 7.32 5.28 2.31
N ILE A 200 7.08 4.38 3.28
CA ILE A 200 5.75 4.21 3.87
C ILE A 200 5.31 5.44 4.68
N ASN A 201 6.24 6.07 5.42
CA ASN A 201 5.92 7.26 6.21
C ASN A 201 5.66 8.47 5.31
N TYR A 202 6.38 8.58 4.19
CA TYR A 202 6.10 9.58 3.18
C TYR A 202 4.71 9.36 2.56
N ALA A 203 4.36 8.13 2.19
CA ALA A 203 3.05 7.81 1.66
C ALA A 203 1.93 8.15 2.66
N LEU A 204 2.08 7.74 3.93
CA LEU A 204 1.11 8.04 5.00
C LEU A 204 0.91 9.55 5.20
N LYS A 205 2.00 10.33 5.17
CA LYS A 205 1.92 11.78 5.36
C LYS A 205 1.17 12.48 4.22
N ASN A 206 1.26 11.94 3.00
CA ASN A 206 0.77 12.57 1.77
C ASN A 206 -0.46 11.86 1.17
N CYS A 207 -1.06 10.88 1.86
CA CYS A 207 -2.26 10.19 1.39
C CYS A 207 -3.58 10.82 1.87
N LYS A 208 -3.49 11.94 2.60
CA LYS A 208 -4.63 12.71 3.09
C LYS A 208 -5.06 13.76 2.08
#